data_AF-A0AA42H7U4-F1
#
_entry.id   AF-A0AA42H7U4-F1
#
_cell.length_a   1.000
_cell.length_b   1.000
_cell.length_c   1.000
_cell.angle_alpha   90.00
_cell.angle_beta   90.00
_cell.angle_gamma   90.00
#
_symmetry.space_group_name_H-M   'P 1'
#
loop_
_entity.id
_entity.type
_entity.pdbx_description
1 polymer ?
#
loop_
_entity_poly.entity_id
_entity_poly.type
_entity_poly.pdbx_seq_one_letter_code
_entity_poly.pdbx_strand_id
1 'polypeptide(L)' 'MNGAQVSAFQANSGIAPSAMATVLVGAVFAVLLVWGVWAIRTAYVGWSESRLNQRQFLGVCIRFVAMYLVLSFFLLS' A
#
# COMPACT_ATOMS: atom_id res chain seq x y z
N MET A 1 -17.45 11.33 -11.42
CA MET A 1 -17.11 12.49 -12.28
C MET A 1 -18.10 12.54 -13.42
N ASN A 2 -18.65 13.72 -13.71
CA ASN A 2 -19.42 13.93 -14.93
C ASN A 2 -18.48 14.24 -16.12
N GLY A 3 -19.01 14.22 -17.34
CA GLY A 3 -18.20 14.41 -18.56
C GLY A 3 -17.47 15.75 -18.62
N ALA A 4 -18.09 16.83 -18.14
CA ALA A 4 -17.48 18.16 -18.08
C ALA A 4 -16.25 18.18 -17.14
N GLN A 5 -16.32 17.51 -15.98
CA GLN A 5 -15.21 17.39 -15.05
C GLN A 5 -14.04 16.58 -15.64
N VAL A 6 -14.31 15.50 -16.37
CA VAL A 6 -13.28 14.70 -17.05
C VAL A 6 -12.57 15.55 -18.11
N SER A 7 -13.35 16.23 -18.94
CA SER A 7 -12.82 17.10 -19.99
C SER A 7 -11.98 18.24 -19.41
N ALA A 8 -12.45 18.90 -18.35
CA ALA A 8 -11.71 19.98 -17.70
C ALA A 8 -10.42 19.48 -17.05
N PHE A 9 -10.43 18.32 -16.39
CA PHE A 9 -9.22 17.73 -15.80
C PHE A 9 -8.19 17.39 -16.87
N GLN A 10 -8.62 16.73 -17.94
CA GLN A 10 -7.72 16.30 -19.01
C GLN A 10 -7.16 17.50 -19.78
N ALA A 11 -7.96 18.54 -20.02
CA ALA A 11 -7.50 19.77 -20.66
C ALA A 11 -6.41 20.50 -19.86
N ASN A 12 -6.45 20.45 -18.52
CA ASN A 12 -5.47 21.12 -17.67
C ASN A 12 -4.24 20.24 -17.36
N SER A 13 -4.43 18.94 -17.17
CA SER A 13 -3.35 18.02 -16.75
C SER A 13 -2.63 17.33 -17.90
N GLY A 14 -3.26 17.25 -19.08
CA GLY A 14 -2.75 16.47 -20.22
C GLY A 14 -2.82 14.95 -20.03
N ILE A 15 -3.39 14.46 -18.92
CA ILE A 15 -3.43 13.04 -18.56
C ILE A 15 -4.88 12.60 -18.33
N ALA A 16 -5.21 11.37 -18.73
CA ALA A 16 -6.52 10.79 -18.42
C ALA A 16 -6.68 10.61 -16.90
N PRO A 17 -7.85 10.94 -16.30
CA PRO A 17 -8.06 10.77 -14.86
C PRO A 17 -7.78 9.36 -14.34
N SER A 18 -8.08 8.33 -15.14
CA SER A 18 -7.80 6.92 -14.81
C SER A 18 -6.30 6.62 -14.70
N ALA A 19 -5.47 7.19 -15.59
CA ALA A 19 -4.02 7.00 -15.53
C ALA A 19 -3.43 7.64 -14.27
N MET A 20 -3.89 8.84 -13.91
CA MET A 20 -3.50 9.50 -12.64
C MET A 20 -3.91 8.65 -11.44
N ALA A 21 -5.15 8.13 -11.43
CA ALA A 21 -5.63 7.26 -10.35
C ALA A 21 -4.75 6.00 -10.21
N THR A 22 -4.39 5.35 -11.32
CA THR A 22 -3.47 4.19 -11.31
C THR A 22 -2.11 4.52 -10.68
N VAL A 23 -1.51 5.66 -11.04
CA VAL A 23 -0.22 6.08 -10.49
C VAL A 23 -0.33 6.36 -8.99
N LEU A 24 -1.38 7.05 -8.56
CA LEU A 24 -1.59 7.37 -7.14
C LEU A 24 -1.83 6.11 -6.31
N VAL A 25 -2.66 5.18 -6.78
CA VAL A 25 -2.89 3.89 -6.11
C VAL A 25 -1.59 3.07 -6.09
N GLY A 26 -0.85 3.04 -7.19
CA GLY A 26 0.46 2.39 -7.26
C GLY A 26 1.46 2.97 -6.26
N ALA A 27 1.50 4.29 -6.10
CA ALA A 27 2.35 4.96 -5.12
C ALA A 27 1.98 4.58 -3.68
N VAL A 28 0.69 4.46 -3.36
CA VAL A 28 0.22 3.98 -2.05
C VAL A 28 0.74 2.57 -1.77
N PHE A 29 0.63 1.64 -2.72
CA PHE A 29 1.15 0.28 -2.56
C PHE A 29 2.68 0.23 -2.47
N ALA A 30 3.39 1.05 -3.25
CA ALA A 30 4.85 1.12 -3.18
C ALA A 30 5.31 1.56 -1.79
N VAL A 31 4.73 2.63 -1.24
CA VAL A 31 5.02 3.10 0.12
C VAL A 31 4.68 2.02 1.16
N LEU A 32 3.51 1.38 1.01
CA LEU A 32 3.07 0.30 1.89
C LEU A 32 4.05 -0.87 1.91
N LEU A 33 4.54 -1.31 0.75
CA LEU A 33 5.49 -2.40 0.63
C LEU A 33 6.85 -2.05 1.23
N VAL A 34 7.37 -0.86 0.94
CA VAL A 34 8.64 -0.38 1.53
C VAL A 34 8.54 -0.33 3.06
N TRP A 35 7.43 0.22 3.57
CA TRP A 35 7.17 0.25 5.00
C TRP A 35 7.02 -1.16 5.59
N GLY A 36 6.33 -2.07 4.90
CA GLY A 36 6.15 -3.46 5.31
C GLY A 36 7.46 -4.22 5.44
N VAL A 37 8.35 -4.08 4.46
CA VAL A 37 9.70 -4.66 4.50
C VAL A 37 10.48 -4.13 5.70
N TRP A 38 10.43 -2.83 5.96
CA TRP A 38 11.09 -2.24 7.11
C TRP A 38 10.52 -2.75 8.45
N ALA A 39 9.20 -2.85 8.56
CA ALA A 39 8.51 -3.35 9.75
C ALA A 39 8.86 -4.83 10.02
N ILE A 40 8.82 -5.68 9.00
CA ILE A 40 9.18 -7.10 9.11
C ILE A 40 10.66 -7.26 9.42
N ARG A 41 11.55 -6.48 8.80
CA ARG A 41 12.99 -6.49 9.12
C ARG A 41 13.23 -6.17 10.60
N THR A 42 12.56 -5.14 11.12
CA THR A 42 12.69 -4.72 12.53
C THR A 42 12.17 -5.81 13.47
N ALA A 43 11.05 -6.44 13.14
CA ALA A 43 10.51 -7.55 13.92
C ALA A 43 11.40 -8.80 13.84
N TYR A 44 11.99 -9.08 12.68
CA TYR A 44 12.95 -10.18 12.47
C TYR A 44 14.19 -10.00 13.34
N VAL A 45 14.79 -8.80 13.35
CA VAL A 45 15.94 -8.50 14.22
C VAL A 45 15.56 -8.73 15.69
N GLY A 46 14.42 -8.17 16.14
CA GLY A 46 13.95 -8.38 17.50
C GLY A 46 13.67 -9.84 17.86
N TRP A 47 13.20 -10.65 16.92
CA TRP A 47 13.02 -12.09 17.10
C TRP A 47 14.37 -12.82 17.19
N SER A 48 15.31 -12.51 16.29
CA SER A 48 16.64 -13.12 16.29
C SER A 48 17.44 -12.82 17.57
N GLU A 49 17.23 -11.64 18.15
CA GLU A 49 17.82 -11.24 19.44
C GLU A 49 17.04 -11.76 20.66
N SER A 50 16.04 -12.64 20.47
CA SER A 50 15.16 -13.15 21.54
C SER A 50 14.41 -12.07 22.34
N ARG A 51 14.27 -10.86 21.78
CA ARG A 51 13.44 -9.78 22.35
C ARG A 51 11.97 -9.93 22.00
N LEU A 52 11.66 -10.67 20.93
CA LEU A 52 10.31 -11.01 20.50
C LEU A 52 10.17 -12.53 20.39
N ASN A 53 9.04 -13.07 20.83
CA ASN A 53 8.71 -14.47 20.63
C ASN A 53 8.10 -14.70 19.22
N GLN A 54 8.16 -15.94 18.73
CA GLN A 54 7.67 -16.38 17.43
C GLN A 54 6.25 -15.89 17.12
N ARG A 55 5.33 -15.95 18.10
CA ARG A 55 3.94 -15.50 17.93
C ARG A 55 3.83 -14.00 17.62
N GLN A 56 4.69 -13.18 18.24
CA GLN A 56 4.70 -11.74 18.02
C GLN A 56 5.24 -11.40 16.63
N PHE A 57 6.31 -12.07 16.21
CA PHE A 57 6.86 -11.93 14.85
C PHE A 57 5.83 -12.33 13.77
N LEU A 58 5.21 -13.51 13.90
CA LEU A 58 4.13 -13.96 13.01
C LEU A 58 2.96 -12.97 12.99
N GLY A 59 2.61 -12.39 14.15
CA GLY A 59 1.57 -11.38 14.25
C GLY A 59 1.86 -10.13 13.40
N VAL A 60 3.12 -9.69 13.31
CA VAL A 60 3.53 -8.57 12.43
C VAL A 60 3.33 -8.94 10.96
N CYS A 61 3.80 -10.12 10.55
CA CYS A 61 3.66 -10.60 9.17
C CYS A 61 2.18 -10.72 8.76
N ILE A 62 1.34 -11.31 9.61
CA ILE A 62 -0.09 -11.49 9.35
C ILE A 62 -0.80 -10.14 9.24
N ARG A 63 -0.52 -9.19 10.15
CA ARG A 63 -1.12 -7.84 10.09
C ARG A 63 -0.74 -7.11 8.82
N PHE A 64 0.52 -7.22 8.39
CA PHE A 64 0.97 -6.62 7.14
C PHE A 64 0.23 -7.23 5.94
N VAL A 65 0.17 -8.56 5.85
CA VAL A 65 -0.55 -9.26 4.76
C VAL A 65 -2.03 -8.91 4.77
N ALA A 66 -2.69 -8.93 5.93
CA ALA A 66 -4.10 -8.57 6.05
C ALA A 66 -4.37 -7.13 5.58
N MET A 67 -3.55 -6.17 6.01
CA MET A 67 -3.66 -4.78 5.56
C MET A 67 -3.43 -4.64 4.05
N TYR A 68 -2.43 -5.33 3.50
CA TYR A 68 -2.15 -5.33 2.07
C TYR A 68 -3.33 -5.88 1.26
N LEU A 69 -3.91 -7.01 1.69
CA LEU A 69 -5.07 -7.63 1.02
C LEU A 69 -6.32 -6.76 1.11
N VAL A 70 -6.61 -6.20 2.29
CA VAL A 70 -7.76 -5.31 2.49
C VAL A 70 -7.66 -4.07 1.61
N LEU A 71 -6.49 -3.43 1.56
CA LEU A 71 -6.28 -2.28 0.67
C LEU A 71 -6.32 -2.67 -0.81
N SER A 72 -5.79 -3.83 -1.18
CA SER A 72 -5.85 -4.34 -2.56
C SER A 72 -7.29 -4.53 -3.00
N PHE A 73 -8.12 -5.14 -2.15
CA PHE A 73 -9.55 -5.25 -2.39
C PHE A 73 -10.18 -3.87 -2.57
N PHE A 74 -10.11 -2.99 -1.57
CA PHE A 74 -10.81 -1.70 -1.63
C PHE A 74 -10.31 -0.73 -2.72
N LEU A 75 -9.05 -0.80 -3.13
CA LEU A 75 -8.46 0.15 -4.08
C LEU A 75 -8.39 -0.37 -5.52
N LEU A 76 -8.51 -1.69 -5.74
CA LEU A 76 -8.39 -2.31 -7.06
C LEU A 76 -9.66 -3.06 -7.52
N SER A 77 -10.64 -3.29 -6.63
CA SER A 77 -11.97 -3.82 -7.00
C SER A 77 -12.91 -2.72 -7.47
#